data_AF-A0A2H0G5T6-F1
#
_entry.id   AF-A0A2H0G5T6-F1
#
_cell.length_a   1.000
_cell.length_b   1.000
_cell.length_c   1.000
_cell.angle_alpha   90.00
_cell.angle_beta   90.00
_cell.angle_gamma   90.00
#
_symmetry.space_group_name_H-M   'P 1'
#
loop_
_entity.id
_entity.type
_entity.pdbx_description
1 polymer ?
#
loop_
_entity_poly.entity_id
_entity_poly.type
_entity_poly.pdbx_seq_one_letter_code
_entity_poly.pdbx_strand_id
1 'polypeptide(L)'
;MIETLLGGLLGGAFRLAPEILKWVDRKGERSHELSMQDKALEFEKLRGAQRMSEIGASADAAWNTGAIEALRDALRTQGEKTGVRWVDALSSSVRPVITYWFMALYCAAKMAAFVAAVTAGAGWDAAILHSWTEADQALWAGVLNFWFLGRVFDRVRS
;
A
#
# COMPACT_ATOMS: atom_id res chain seq x y z
N MET A 1 86.88 -15.69 -3.09
CA MET A 1 86.49 -14.30 -2.70
C MET A 1 85.05 -13.97 -3.11
N ILE A 2 84.52 -14.61 -4.16
CA ILE A 2 83.11 -14.48 -4.56
C ILE A 2 82.18 -15.26 -3.60
N GLU A 3 82.61 -16.42 -3.07
CA GLU A 3 81.79 -17.20 -2.11
C GLU A 3 81.57 -16.48 -0.76
N THR A 4 82.54 -15.68 -0.31
CA THR A 4 82.46 -14.94 0.96
C THR A 4 81.57 -13.70 0.84
N LEU A 5 81.60 -13.02 -0.32
CA LEU A 5 80.68 -11.94 -0.65
C LEU A 5 79.24 -12.46 -0.85
N LEU A 6 79.07 -13.59 -1.53
CA LEU A 6 77.77 -14.25 -1.66
C LEU A 6 77.23 -14.77 -0.33
N GLY A 7 78.07 -15.35 0.53
CA GLY A 7 77.69 -15.82 1.87
C GLY A 7 77.29 -14.69 2.82
N GLY A 8 77.97 -13.55 2.76
CA GLY A 8 77.60 -12.36 3.53
C GLY A 8 76.29 -11.71 3.05
N LEU A 9 76.06 -11.69 1.72
CA LEU A 9 74.85 -11.14 1.12
C LEU A 9 73.63 -12.07 1.33
N LEU A 10 73.82 -13.38 1.23
CA LEU A 10 72.80 -14.38 1.58
C LEU A 10 72.49 -14.38 3.09
N GLY A 11 73.50 -14.21 3.95
CA GLY A 11 73.30 -14.06 5.40
C GLY A 11 72.54 -12.79 5.77
N GLY A 12 72.78 -11.68 5.06
CA GLY A 12 72.00 -10.44 5.18
C GLY A 12 70.55 -10.61 4.73
N ALA A 13 70.33 -11.29 3.60
CA ALA A 13 68.99 -11.59 3.09
C ALA A 13 68.19 -12.51 4.04
N PHE A 14 68.83 -13.53 4.64
CA PHE A 14 68.20 -14.41 5.63
C PHE A 14 67.85 -13.72 6.95
N ARG A 15 68.51 -12.60 7.30
CA ARG A 15 68.12 -11.77 8.45
C ARG A 15 66.92 -10.88 8.16
N LEU A 16 66.72 -10.49 6.90
CA LEU A 16 65.55 -9.71 6.46
C LEU A 16 64.32 -10.59 6.19
N ALA A 17 64.52 -11.86 5.83
CA ALA A 17 63.43 -12.84 5.63
C ALA A 17 62.42 -12.91 6.80
N PRO A 18 62.83 -13.04 8.08
CA PRO A 18 61.88 -13.03 9.20
C PRO A 18 61.18 -11.68 9.41
N GLU A 19 61.83 -10.56 9.06
CA GLU A 19 61.22 -9.23 9.12
C GLU A 19 60.13 -9.06 8.04
N ILE A 20 60.38 -9.58 6.83
CA ILE A 20 59.43 -9.59 5.71
C ILE A 20 58.22 -10.47 6.05
N LEU A 21 58.45 -11.66 6.62
CA LEU A 21 57.36 -12.54 7.08
C LEU A 21 56.49 -11.87 8.15
N LYS A 22 57.10 -11.24 9.16
CA LYS A 22 56.37 -10.46 10.18
C LYS A 22 55.55 -9.31 9.58
N TRP A 23 56.07 -8.66 8.55
CA TRP A 23 55.35 -7.57 7.87
C TRP A 23 54.15 -8.10 7.09
N VAL A 24 54.29 -9.24 6.40
CA VAL A 24 53.18 -9.91 5.71
C VAL A 24 52.11 -10.35 6.71
N ASP A 25 52.50 -10.95 7.84
CA ASP A 25 51.54 -11.36 8.89
C ASP A 25 50.78 -10.17 9.47
N ARG A 26 51.48 -9.08 9.83
CA ARG A 26 50.82 -7.85 10.31
C ARG A 26 49.86 -7.26 9.28
N LYS A 27 50.19 -7.35 8.00
CA LYS A 27 49.30 -6.90 6.91
C LYS A 27 48.08 -7.81 6.80
N GLY A 28 48.26 -9.12 6.98
CA GLY A 28 47.18 -10.12 7.04
C GLY A 28 46.23 -9.88 8.20
N GLU A 29 46.74 -9.69 9.43
CA GLU A 29 45.93 -9.40 10.63
C GLU A 29 45.11 -8.12 10.45
N ARG A 30 45.73 -7.02 9.99
CA ARG A 30 45.01 -5.76 9.73
C ARG A 30 43.94 -5.92 8.65
N SER A 31 44.23 -6.66 7.58
CA SER A 31 43.25 -6.95 6.54
C SER A 31 42.09 -7.80 7.08
N HIS A 32 42.38 -8.71 8.01
CA HIS A 32 41.37 -9.54 8.66
C HIS A 32 40.49 -8.71 9.60
N GLU A 33 41.09 -7.86 10.43
CA GLU A 33 40.36 -6.91 11.30
C GLU A 33 39.48 -5.96 10.49
N LEU A 34 39.96 -5.44 9.36
CA LEU A 34 39.15 -4.62 8.46
C LEU A 34 37.98 -5.42 7.89
N SER A 35 38.21 -6.64 7.42
CA SER A 35 37.13 -7.49 6.89
C SER A 35 36.07 -7.85 7.95
N MET A 36 36.49 -7.97 9.21
CA MET A 36 35.57 -8.20 10.33
C MET A 36 34.77 -6.95 10.66
N GLN A 37 35.41 -5.78 10.67
CA GLN A 37 34.73 -4.50 10.87
C GLN A 37 33.74 -4.20 9.74
N ASP A 38 34.13 -4.42 8.48
CA ASP A 38 33.26 -4.23 7.32
C ASP A 38 32.01 -5.12 7.40
N LYS A 39 32.17 -6.39 7.75
CA LYS A 39 31.03 -7.31 7.96
C LYS A 39 30.13 -6.87 9.11
N ALA A 40 30.70 -6.38 10.21
CA ALA A 40 29.91 -5.84 11.31
C ALA A 40 29.09 -4.60 10.86
N LEU A 41 29.71 -3.72 10.06
CA LEU A 41 29.07 -2.56 9.47
C LEU A 41 27.96 -2.95 8.48
N GLU A 42 28.18 -3.97 7.66
CA GLU A 42 27.13 -4.53 6.78
C GLU A 42 25.96 -5.11 7.58
N PHE A 43 26.22 -5.83 8.68
CA PHE A 43 25.18 -6.33 9.57
C PHE A 43 24.38 -5.20 10.22
N GLU A 44 25.04 -4.13 10.66
CA GLU A 44 24.34 -2.95 11.20
C GLU A 44 23.52 -2.24 10.14
N LYS A 45 24.04 -2.10 8.92
CA LYS A 45 23.28 -1.54 7.78
C LYS A 45 22.05 -2.37 7.47
N LEU A 46 22.18 -3.70 7.40
CA LEU A 46 21.06 -4.61 7.16
C LEU A 46 20.02 -4.51 8.27
N ARG A 47 20.45 -4.50 9.53
CA ARG A 47 19.56 -4.35 10.68
C ARG A 47 18.86 -2.98 10.69
N GLY A 48 19.57 -1.93 10.32
CA GLY A 48 19.03 -0.58 10.16
C GLY A 48 17.98 -0.52 9.05
N ALA A 49 18.27 -1.11 7.89
CA ALA A 49 17.33 -1.20 6.77
C ALA A 49 16.07 -2.00 7.14
N GLN A 50 16.23 -3.12 7.86
CA GLN A 50 15.09 -3.91 8.33
C GLN A 50 14.22 -3.12 9.32
N ARG A 51 14.82 -2.44 10.30
CA ARG A 51 14.08 -1.56 11.22
C ARG A 51 13.34 -0.44 10.48
N MET A 52 13.97 0.18 9.48
CA MET A 52 13.32 1.20 8.67
C MET A 52 12.14 0.63 7.87
N SER A 53 12.27 -0.60 7.35
CA SER A 53 11.18 -1.31 6.67
C SER A 53 10.02 -1.61 7.64
N GLU A 54 10.30 -2.09 8.85
CA GLU A 54 9.30 -2.35 9.89
C GLU A 54 8.58 -1.06 10.31
N ILE A 55 9.33 0.05 10.49
CA ILE A 55 8.75 1.37 10.79
C ILE A 55 7.86 1.82 9.64
N GLY A 56 8.31 1.72 8.38
CA GLY A 56 7.52 2.05 7.20
C GLY A 56 6.22 1.26 7.13
N ALA A 57 6.29 -0.06 7.28
CA ALA A 57 5.12 -0.93 7.25
C ALA A 57 4.13 -0.63 8.39
N SER A 58 4.63 -0.31 9.60
CA SER A 58 3.78 0.08 10.73
C SER A 58 3.14 1.46 10.54
N ALA A 59 3.85 2.41 9.95
CA ALA A 59 3.34 3.74 9.62
C ALA A 59 2.25 3.65 8.53
N ASP A 60 2.48 2.84 7.49
CA ASP A 60 1.49 2.58 6.44
C ASP A 60 0.25 1.90 7.01
N ALA A 61 0.42 0.93 7.90
CA ALA A 61 -0.70 0.30 8.60
C ALA A 61 -1.49 1.32 9.44
N ALA A 62 -0.80 2.18 10.21
CA ALA A 62 -1.41 3.23 11.03
C ALA A 62 -2.13 4.30 10.19
N TRP A 63 -1.56 4.67 9.03
CA TRP A 63 -2.21 5.58 8.09
C TRP A 63 -3.49 4.98 7.53
N ASN A 64 -3.44 3.72 7.09
CA ASN A 64 -4.59 3.02 6.56
C ASN A 64 -5.69 2.83 7.61
N THR A 65 -5.33 2.51 8.87
CA THR A 65 -6.32 2.43 9.96
C THR A 65 -6.88 3.80 10.32
N GLY A 66 -6.06 4.85 10.38
CA GLY A 66 -6.51 6.21 10.65
C GLY A 66 -7.45 6.77 9.58
N ALA A 67 -7.18 6.49 8.30
CA ALA A 67 -8.09 6.85 7.20
C ALA A 67 -9.43 6.11 7.29
N ILE A 68 -9.40 4.81 7.64
CA ILE A 68 -10.62 4.02 7.87
C ILE A 68 -11.37 4.52 9.10
N GLU A 69 -10.67 4.95 10.15
CA GLU A 69 -11.27 5.47 11.37
C GLU A 69 -11.90 6.85 11.15
N ALA A 70 -11.25 7.73 10.37
CA ALA A 70 -11.84 9.00 9.95
C ALA A 70 -13.09 8.79 9.07
N LEU A 71 -13.05 7.84 8.12
CA LEU A 71 -14.23 7.42 7.36
C LEU A 71 -15.33 6.85 8.26
N ARG A 72 -14.95 6.04 9.26
CA ARG A 72 -15.86 5.47 10.25
C ARG A 72 -16.53 6.56 11.07
N ASP A 73 -15.80 7.55 11.56
CA ASP A 73 -16.34 8.65 12.36
C ASP A 73 -17.24 9.56 11.52
N ALA A 74 -16.89 9.81 10.26
CA ALA A 74 -17.77 10.49 9.30
C ALA A 74 -19.08 9.72 9.05
N LEU A 75 -19.07 8.39 9.13
CA LEU A 75 -20.26 7.54 9.03
C LEU A 75 -21.02 7.43 10.36
N ARG A 76 -20.32 7.48 11.51
CA ARG A 76 -20.89 7.31 12.86
C ARG A 76 -21.85 8.43 13.23
N THR A 77 -21.57 9.65 12.79
CA THR A 77 -22.42 10.82 13.02
C THR A 77 -23.83 10.67 12.44
N GLN A 78 -24.05 9.79 11.46
CA GLN A 78 -25.40 9.49 10.94
C GLN A 78 -26.18 8.45 11.78
N GLY A 79 -25.55 7.78 12.75
CA GLY A 79 -26.17 6.72 13.55
C GLY A 79 -26.39 7.07 15.03
N GLU A 80 -25.85 8.21 15.51
CA GLU A 80 -26.01 8.64 16.90
C GLU A 80 -27.44 9.16 17.12
N LYS A 81 -28.20 8.45 17.96
CA LYS A 81 -29.55 8.82 18.34
C LYS A 81 -29.48 9.97 19.35
N THR A 82 -30.12 11.08 19.02
CA THR A 82 -30.24 12.27 19.88
C THR A 82 -31.14 12.01 21.10
N GLY A 83 -31.88 10.91 21.12
CA GLY A 83 -32.83 10.54 22.18
C GLY A 83 -34.23 11.13 21.95
N VAL A 84 -34.37 12.02 20.97
CA VAL A 84 -35.65 12.59 20.55
C VAL A 84 -36.21 11.76 19.40
N ARG A 85 -37.21 10.92 19.70
CA ARG A 85 -37.77 9.92 18.76
C ARG A 85 -38.14 10.46 17.38
N TRP A 86 -38.67 11.68 17.28
CA TRP A 86 -39.07 12.24 15.98
C TRP A 86 -37.87 12.77 15.18
N VAL A 87 -36.86 13.34 15.85
CA VAL A 87 -35.61 13.78 15.21
C VAL A 87 -34.83 12.58 14.70
N ASP A 88 -34.75 11.52 15.50
CA ASP A 88 -34.07 10.29 15.14
C ASP A 88 -34.79 9.56 13.99
N ALA A 89 -36.13 9.53 14.01
CA ALA A 89 -36.93 8.99 12.91
C ALA A 89 -36.72 9.79 11.62
N LEU A 90 -36.78 11.13 11.69
CA LEU A 90 -36.53 11.99 10.54
C LEU A 90 -35.11 11.77 10.00
N SER A 91 -34.09 11.87 10.85
CA SER A 91 -32.67 11.67 10.50
C SER A 91 -32.42 10.31 9.83
N SER A 92 -32.93 9.23 10.42
CA SER A 92 -32.79 7.88 9.86
C SER A 92 -33.50 7.71 8.50
N SER A 93 -34.57 8.48 8.24
CA SER A 93 -35.34 8.42 7.00
C SER A 93 -34.73 9.23 5.85
N VAL A 94 -33.90 10.25 6.14
CA VAL A 94 -33.33 11.13 5.10
C VAL A 94 -32.53 10.34 4.07
N ARG A 95 -31.66 9.42 4.51
CA ARG A 95 -30.79 8.64 3.62
C ARG A 95 -31.59 7.72 2.67
N PRO A 96 -32.55 6.90 3.15
CA PRO A 96 -33.44 6.14 2.27
C PRO A 96 -34.27 7.03 1.33
N VAL A 97 -34.86 8.12 1.84
CA VAL A 97 -35.72 9.00 1.05
C VAL A 97 -34.95 9.65 -0.10
N ILE A 98 -33.76 10.20 0.17
CA ILE A 98 -32.92 10.77 -0.87
C ILE A 98 -32.55 9.70 -1.90
N THR A 99 -32.18 8.50 -1.47
CA THR A 99 -31.84 7.39 -2.38
C THR A 99 -33.01 7.03 -3.30
N TYR A 100 -34.21 6.84 -2.73
CA TYR A 100 -35.39 6.52 -3.53
C TYR A 100 -35.77 7.66 -4.47
N TRP A 101 -35.63 8.91 -4.03
CA TRP A 101 -35.92 10.08 -4.85
C TRP A 101 -34.95 10.18 -6.05
N PHE A 102 -33.65 10.04 -5.82
CA PHE A 102 -32.66 10.02 -6.89
C PHE A 102 -32.88 8.86 -7.86
N MET A 103 -33.21 7.67 -7.35
CA MET A 103 -33.55 6.52 -8.20
C MET A 103 -34.80 6.78 -9.03
N ALA A 104 -35.84 7.39 -8.44
CA ALA A 104 -37.06 7.76 -9.14
C ALA A 104 -36.79 8.78 -10.26
N LEU A 105 -36.01 9.83 -9.97
CA LEU A 105 -35.59 10.81 -10.97
C LEU A 105 -34.77 10.18 -12.09
N TYR A 106 -33.84 9.28 -11.75
CA TYR A 106 -33.05 8.54 -12.74
C TYR A 106 -33.94 7.69 -13.65
N CYS A 107 -34.86 6.90 -13.08
CA CYS A 107 -35.81 6.10 -13.85
C CYS A 107 -36.70 6.98 -14.74
N ALA A 108 -37.18 8.11 -14.22
CA ALA A 108 -38.01 9.05 -14.98
C ALA A 108 -37.22 9.66 -16.16
N ALA A 109 -35.97 10.08 -15.93
CA ALA A 109 -35.12 10.63 -16.98
C ALA A 109 -34.81 9.60 -18.08
N LYS A 110 -34.48 8.36 -17.70
CA LYS A 110 -34.23 7.26 -18.64
C LYS A 110 -35.48 6.87 -19.42
N MET A 111 -36.62 6.82 -18.75
CA MET A 111 -37.91 6.58 -19.41
C MET A 111 -38.25 7.70 -20.39
N ALA A 112 -38.04 8.96 -20.03
CA ALA A 112 -38.27 10.09 -20.92
C ALA A 112 -37.34 10.04 -22.14
N ALA A 113 -36.05 9.72 -21.96
CA ALA A 113 -35.09 9.56 -23.06
C ALA A 113 -35.47 8.41 -23.99
N PHE A 114 -35.90 7.27 -23.42
CA PHE A 114 -36.36 6.12 -24.18
C PHE A 114 -37.61 6.43 -25.01
N VAL A 115 -38.63 7.03 -24.37
CA VAL A 115 -39.87 7.44 -25.05
C VAL A 115 -39.55 8.45 -26.16
N ALA A 116 -38.69 9.43 -25.91
CA ALA A 116 -38.26 10.39 -26.92
C ALA A 116 -37.63 9.71 -28.15
N ALA A 117 -36.72 8.74 -27.93
CA ALA A 117 -36.09 7.99 -29.01
C ALA A 117 -37.11 7.18 -29.84
N VAL A 118 -38.05 6.49 -29.19
CA VAL A 118 -39.10 5.72 -29.87
C VAL A 118 -40.03 6.66 -30.64
N THR A 119 -40.43 7.80 -30.05
CA THR A 119 -41.26 8.80 -30.75
C THR A 119 -40.56 9.46 -31.93
N ALA A 120 -39.23 9.54 -31.91
CA ALA A 120 -38.42 10.01 -33.03
C ALA A 120 -38.25 8.97 -34.15
N GLY A 121 -38.87 7.79 -34.02
CA GLY A 121 -38.84 6.73 -35.04
C GLY A 121 -37.71 5.72 -34.86
N ALA A 122 -36.99 5.73 -33.73
CA ALA A 122 -36.00 4.70 -33.44
C ALA A 122 -36.67 3.34 -33.19
N GLY A 123 -36.06 2.27 -33.69
CA GLY A 123 -36.41 0.91 -33.32
C GLY A 123 -36.22 0.67 -31.83
N TRP A 124 -37.04 -0.20 -31.24
CA TRP A 124 -36.96 -0.51 -29.80
C TRP A 124 -35.62 -1.10 -29.39
N ASP A 125 -35.03 -1.92 -30.26
CA ASP A 125 -33.68 -2.48 -30.12
C ASP A 125 -32.61 -1.38 -30.01
N ALA A 126 -32.63 -0.42 -30.94
CA ALA A 126 -31.71 0.71 -30.96
C ALA A 126 -31.95 1.64 -29.76
N ALA A 127 -33.21 1.90 -29.40
CA ALA A 127 -33.57 2.77 -28.28
C ALA A 127 -33.15 2.17 -26.92
N ILE A 128 -33.29 0.85 -26.72
CA ILE A 128 -32.83 0.17 -25.50
C ILE A 128 -31.31 0.24 -25.42
N LEU A 129 -30.60 -0.14 -26.49
CA LEU A 129 -29.14 -0.14 -26.52
C LEU A 129 -28.57 1.26 -26.29
N HIS A 130 -29.22 2.30 -26.82
CA HIS A 130 -28.77 3.67 -26.65
C HIS A 130 -29.13 4.25 -25.27
N SER A 131 -30.21 3.77 -24.64
CA SER A 131 -30.60 4.18 -23.29
C SER A 131 -29.65 3.65 -22.21
N TRP A 132 -28.97 2.53 -22.48
CA TRP A 132 -28.03 1.88 -21.58
C TRP A 132 -26.57 2.23 -21.91
N THR A 133 -25.99 3.09 -21.10
CA THR A 133 -24.66 3.67 -21.31
C THR A 133 -23.61 3.06 -20.38
N GLU A 134 -22.33 3.29 -20.67
CA GLU A 134 -21.22 2.92 -19.78
C GLU A 134 -21.34 3.58 -18.39
N ALA A 135 -21.86 4.81 -18.34
CA ALA A 135 -22.12 5.50 -17.08
C ALA A 135 -23.16 4.75 -16.21
N ASP A 136 -24.17 4.15 -16.83
CA ASP A 136 -25.18 3.35 -16.11
C ASP A 136 -24.58 2.05 -15.60
N GLN A 137 -23.72 1.40 -16.40
CA GLN A 137 -22.99 0.20 -15.98
C GLN A 137 -22.10 0.50 -14.76
N ALA A 138 -21.34 1.61 -14.80
CA ALA A 138 -20.50 2.03 -13.68
C ALA A 138 -21.33 2.35 -12.43
N LEU A 139 -22.47 3.02 -12.60
CA LEU A 139 -23.41 3.32 -11.51
C LEU A 139 -23.94 2.04 -10.86
N TRP A 140 -24.44 1.09 -11.67
CA TRP A 140 -24.95 -0.19 -11.17
C TRP A 140 -23.85 -1.06 -10.55
N ALA A 141 -22.66 -1.09 -11.12
CA ALA A 141 -21.51 -1.77 -10.54
C ALA A 141 -21.15 -1.17 -9.17
N GLY A 142 -21.19 0.16 -9.03
CA GLY A 142 -20.99 0.86 -7.75
C GLY A 142 -22.05 0.50 -6.71
N VAL A 143 -23.33 0.47 -7.09
CA VAL A 143 -24.44 0.08 -6.20
C VAL A 143 -24.30 -1.38 -5.74
N LEU A 144 -24.00 -2.29 -6.66
CA LEU A 144 -23.75 -3.70 -6.35
C LEU A 144 -22.54 -3.84 -5.43
N ASN A 145 -21.43 -3.14 -5.70
CA ASN A 145 -20.25 -3.17 -4.85
C ASN A 145 -20.57 -2.67 -3.44
N PHE A 146 -21.27 -1.54 -3.31
CA PHE A 146 -21.71 -1.03 -2.00
C PHE A 146 -22.53 -2.08 -1.21
N TRP A 147 -23.55 -2.65 -1.84
CA TRP A 147 -24.45 -3.59 -1.18
C TRP A 147 -23.84 -4.96 -0.91
N PHE A 148 -23.02 -5.51 -1.80
CA PHE A 148 -22.44 -6.83 -1.62
C PHE A 148 -21.13 -6.79 -0.83
N LEU A 149 -20.25 -5.80 -1.06
CA LEU A 149 -18.97 -5.68 -0.38
C LEU A 149 -19.13 -5.17 1.07
N GLY A 150 -20.07 -4.25 1.33
CA GLY A 150 -20.37 -3.77 2.68
C GLY A 150 -20.81 -4.89 3.63
N ARG A 151 -21.64 -5.83 3.14
CA ARG A 151 -22.10 -7.00 3.90
C ARG A 151 -20.98 -7.99 4.25
N VAL A 152 -19.90 -8.04 3.45
CA VAL A 152 -18.74 -8.91 3.74
C VAL A 152 -17.99 -8.38 4.96
N PHE A 153 -17.78 -7.07 5.05
CA PHE A 153 -17.10 -6.44 6.20
C PHE A 153 -17.91 -6.52 7.50
N ASP A 154 -19.24 -6.44 7.41
CA ASP A 154 -20.11 -6.61 8.60
C ASP A 154 -20.05 -8.03 9.17
N ARG A 155 -19.82 -9.04 8.32
CA ARG A 155 -19.77 -10.47 8.73
C ARG A 155 -18.46 -10.88 9.39
N VAL A 156 -17.37 -10.17 9.13
CA VAL A 156 -16.07 -10.40 9.79
C VAL A 156 -16.06 -9.85 11.24
N ARG A 157 -17.04 -9.01 11.60
CA ARG A 157 -17.17 -8.39 12.93
C ARG A 157 -18.13 -9.14 13.88
N SER A 158 -18.81 -10.19 13.42
CA SER A 158 -19.65 -11.08 14.27
C SER A 158 -18.88 -12.35 14.62
#